data_AF-A0A7V2RQR2-F1
#
_entry.id   AF-A0A7V2RQR2-F1
#
_cell.length_a   1.000
_cell.length_b   1.000
_cell.length_c   1.000
_cell.angle_alpha   90.00
_cell.angle_beta   90.00
_cell.angle_gamma   90.00
#
_symmetry.space_group_name_H-M   'P 1'
#
loop_
_entity.id
_entity.type
_entity.pdbx_description
1 polymer ?
#
loop_
_entity_poly.entity_id
_entity_poly.type
_entity_poly.pdbx_seq_one_letter_code
_entity_poly.pdbx_strand_id
1 'polypeptide(L)'
;MAHKKGEGSTQNGRDSHSKRLGVKLFGGQAARAGNIIIRQRGSRYHLGENVYYGKDWTIHAKVDGTVTYRKGRRNRTFVNILPLGEVAETIAKPAPKPKKEKVVVPIAKTVEAAPAPVAEAPAAPPVEAAPTPPVEEAPVMAAPAPVAKKAVPAAKKDDLKKIEGIGPKIASLLNDAGIFTFAELAATEASKIKEILVAAGSRYGFHNPTTWPEQATMAAEGRWDELKKWQDEHDGGKPNAKAEEE
;
A
#
# COMPACT_ATOMS: atom_id res chain seq x y z
N MET A 1 -13.56 -65.53 3.09
CA MET A 1 -13.95 -64.12 3.31
C MET A 1 -13.10 -63.23 2.41
N ALA A 2 -13.64 -62.11 1.92
CA ALA A 2 -12.91 -61.21 1.02
C ALA A 2 -12.02 -60.23 1.81
N HIS A 3 -10.76 -60.62 2.06
CA HIS A 3 -9.79 -59.73 2.70
C HIS A 3 -9.35 -58.64 1.72
N LYS A 4 -9.98 -57.45 1.79
CA LYS A 4 -9.49 -56.29 1.06
C LYS A 4 -8.16 -55.85 1.69
N LYS A 5 -7.06 -56.07 0.96
CA LYS A 5 -5.69 -55.72 1.36
C LYS A 5 -5.50 -54.19 1.22
N GLY A 6 -6.17 -53.47 2.12
CA GLY A 6 -6.58 -52.07 1.95
C GLY A 6 -5.72 -51.05 2.66
N GLU A 7 -4.39 -51.17 2.64
CA GLU A 7 -3.51 -50.10 3.11
C GLU A 7 -2.24 -50.00 2.27
N GLY A 8 -2.28 -49.10 1.27
CA GLY A 8 -1.10 -48.65 0.55
C GLY A 8 -0.68 -47.29 1.10
N SER A 9 0.47 -47.21 1.74
CA SER A 9 1.00 -45.96 2.29
C SER A 9 1.23 -44.94 1.16
N THR A 10 0.43 -43.88 1.14
CA THR A 10 0.52 -42.82 0.14
C THR A 10 1.64 -41.85 0.50
N GLN A 11 2.74 -41.87 -0.26
CA GLN A 11 3.86 -40.96 -0.02
C GLN A 11 3.48 -39.50 -0.33
N ASN A 12 3.23 -38.72 0.72
CA ASN A 12 2.89 -37.29 0.64
C ASN A 12 4.10 -36.38 0.34
N GLY A 13 5.09 -36.86 -0.42
CA GLY A 13 6.38 -36.20 -0.68
C GLY A 13 6.33 -35.01 -1.66
N ARG A 14 5.36 -34.10 -1.52
CA ARG A 14 5.21 -32.92 -2.40
C ARG A 14 5.72 -31.63 -1.75
N ASP A 15 7.01 -31.60 -1.43
CA ASP A 15 7.67 -30.43 -0.84
C ASP A 15 7.99 -29.32 -1.85
N SER A 16 8.02 -28.08 -1.35
CA SER A 16 8.35 -26.88 -2.14
C SER A 16 9.81 -26.46 -1.95
N HIS A 17 10.54 -26.27 -3.05
CA HIS A 17 11.92 -25.73 -3.01
C HIS A 17 12.01 -24.43 -2.19
N SER A 18 13.04 -24.32 -1.34
CA SER A 18 13.32 -23.16 -0.48
C SER A 18 13.40 -21.85 -1.27
N LYS A 19 12.65 -20.84 -0.83
CA LYS A 19 12.50 -19.54 -1.52
C LYS A 19 13.58 -18.50 -1.15
N ARG A 20 14.71 -18.92 -0.55
CA ARG A 20 15.90 -18.11 -0.23
C ARG A 20 15.61 -16.75 0.45
N LEU A 21 14.60 -16.72 1.33
CA LEU A 21 14.17 -15.55 2.10
C LEU A 21 15.22 -15.11 3.15
N GLY A 22 14.87 -14.15 4.01
CA GLY A 22 15.70 -13.66 5.10
C GLY A 22 16.40 -12.33 4.82
N VAL A 23 17.18 -11.89 5.81
CA VAL A 23 18.05 -10.70 5.73
C VAL A 23 19.11 -10.89 4.64
N LYS A 24 19.49 -9.79 3.99
CA LYS A 24 20.48 -9.71 2.90
C LYS A 24 21.56 -8.67 3.18
N LEU A 25 21.22 -7.57 3.85
CA LEU A 25 22.16 -6.64 4.46
C LEU A 25 21.88 -6.52 5.96
N PHE A 26 22.91 -6.66 6.78
CA PHE A 26 22.85 -6.63 8.24
C PHE A 26 23.13 -5.23 8.80
N GLY A 27 22.87 -5.03 10.10
CA GLY A 27 23.17 -3.75 10.76
C GLY A 27 24.66 -3.41 10.69
N GLY A 28 24.96 -2.13 10.43
CA GLY A 28 26.33 -1.65 10.23
C GLY A 28 26.90 -1.88 8.83
N GLN A 29 26.18 -2.53 7.92
CA GLN A 29 26.59 -2.68 6.52
C GLN A 29 26.11 -1.51 5.67
N ALA A 30 26.92 -1.15 4.66
CA ALA A 30 26.55 -0.16 3.66
C ALA A 30 25.47 -0.71 2.71
N ALA A 31 24.43 0.09 2.48
CA ALA A 31 23.43 -0.11 1.44
C ALA A 31 23.55 1.02 0.40
N ARG A 32 23.26 0.68 -0.86
CA ARG A 32 22.96 1.65 -1.92
C ARG A 32 21.45 1.73 -2.14
N ALA A 33 20.95 2.83 -2.68
CA ALA A 33 19.57 2.98 -3.10
C ALA A 33 19.13 1.81 -4.01
N GLY A 34 17.92 1.30 -3.78
CA GLY A 34 17.37 0.11 -4.44
C GLY A 34 17.79 -1.23 -3.83
N ASN A 35 18.90 -1.31 -3.07
CA ASN A 35 19.37 -2.58 -2.48
C ASN A 35 18.29 -3.26 -1.64
N ILE A 36 18.15 -4.58 -1.81
CA ILE A 36 17.32 -5.41 -0.94
C ILE A 36 18.01 -5.56 0.42
N ILE A 37 17.36 -5.12 1.49
CA ILE A 37 17.82 -5.31 2.87
C ILE A 37 17.30 -6.65 3.41
N ILE A 38 16.01 -6.97 3.18
CA ILE A 38 15.36 -8.18 3.70
C ILE A 38 14.29 -8.69 2.72
N ARG A 39 14.30 -9.99 2.38
CA ARG A 39 13.16 -10.67 1.74
C ARG A 39 12.35 -11.41 2.79
N GLN A 40 11.05 -11.15 2.89
CA GLN A 40 10.19 -11.72 3.94
C GLN A 40 8.84 -12.20 3.39
N ARG A 41 7.99 -12.72 4.29
CA ARG A 41 6.57 -12.99 4.04
C ARG A 41 5.78 -12.25 5.13
N GLY A 42 4.89 -11.36 4.72
CA GLY A 42 4.31 -10.35 5.61
C GLY A 42 5.37 -9.41 6.20
N SER A 43 4.95 -8.52 7.08
CA SER A 43 5.82 -7.56 7.77
C SER A 43 6.35 -8.10 9.10
N ARG A 44 7.33 -9.01 9.05
CA ARG A 44 8.11 -9.43 10.25
C ARG A 44 9.09 -8.34 10.70
N TYR A 45 9.62 -7.62 9.72
CA TYR A 45 10.33 -6.36 9.87
C TYR A 45 9.47 -5.25 9.25
N HIS A 46 9.53 -4.06 9.84
CA HIS A 46 8.75 -2.89 9.43
C HIS A 46 9.66 -1.79 8.86
N LEU A 47 9.08 -0.92 8.01
CA LEU A 47 9.75 0.26 7.48
C LEU A 47 10.07 1.27 8.59
N GLY A 48 11.33 1.69 8.66
CA GLY A 48 11.77 2.89 9.37
C GLY A 48 12.17 4.00 8.39
N GLU A 49 13.08 4.88 8.80
CA GLU A 49 13.54 5.99 7.95
C GLU A 49 14.37 5.52 6.75
N ASN A 50 14.23 6.21 5.60
CA ASN A 50 15.00 5.98 4.37
C ASN A 50 14.89 4.58 3.74
N VAL A 51 13.75 3.90 3.95
CA VAL A 51 13.51 2.51 3.55
C VAL A 51 12.06 2.34 3.04
N TYR A 52 11.82 1.49 2.03
CA TYR A 52 10.48 1.26 1.45
C TYR A 52 10.16 -0.22 1.19
N TYR A 53 8.86 -0.54 1.00
CA TYR A 53 8.41 -1.90 0.66
C TYR A 53 8.32 -2.12 -0.86
N GLY A 54 8.75 -3.30 -1.31
CA GLY A 54 8.32 -3.89 -2.58
C GLY A 54 6.98 -4.63 -2.45
N LYS A 55 6.38 -4.98 -3.59
CA LYS A 55 5.05 -5.63 -3.71
C LYS A 55 4.90 -6.93 -2.88
N ASP A 56 5.98 -7.63 -2.58
CA ASP A 56 5.99 -8.89 -1.81
C ASP A 56 6.40 -8.72 -0.33
N TRP A 57 6.36 -7.49 0.20
CA TRP A 57 6.86 -7.08 1.52
C TRP A 57 8.39 -7.14 1.69
N THR A 58 9.15 -7.37 0.61
CA THR A 58 10.61 -7.16 0.60
C THR A 58 10.93 -5.72 0.97
N ILE A 59 11.99 -5.52 1.77
CA ILE A 59 12.43 -4.22 2.25
C ILE A 59 13.61 -3.73 1.42
N HIS A 60 13.50 -2.54 0.86
CA HIS A 60 14.48 -1.89 -0.02
C HIS A 60 15.01 -0.58 0.56
N ALA A 61 16.29 -0.30 0.29
CA ALA A 61 16.94 0.97 0.60
C ALA A 61 16.42 2.12 -0.29
N LYS A 62 16.03 3.27 0.29
CA LYS A 62 15.67 4.47 -0.49
C LYS A 62 16.89 5.31 -0.86
N VAL A 63 17.93 5.31 -0.02
CA VAL A 63 19.14 6.15 -0.16
C VAL A 63 20.41 5.32 0.09
N ASP A 64 21.56 5.89 -0.26
CA ASP A 64 22.89 5.36 0.08
C ASP A 64 23.24 5.68 1.55
N GLY A 65 23.71 4.68 2.30
CA GLY A 65 24.03 4.85 3.72
C GLY A 65 24.23 3.54 4.48
N THR A 66 24.21 3.61 5.81
CA THR A 66 24.44 2.46 6.71
C THR A 66 23.12 1.92 7.25
N VAL A 67 22.89 0.61 7.11
CA VAL A 67 21.68 -0.06 7.60
C VAL A 67 21.68 -0.11 9.14
N THR A 68 20.57 0.28 9.76
CA THR A 68 20.35 0.18 11.21
C THR A 68 19.04 -0.53 11.53
N TYR A 69 19.00 -1.16 12.71
CA TYR A 69 17.84 -1.88 13.22
C TYR A 69 17.49 -1.33 14.60
N ARG A 70 16.23 -0.90 14.79
CA ARG A 70 15.71 -0.51 16.11
C ARG A 70 14.52 -1.35 16.54
N LYS A 71 14.38 -1.57 17.84
CA LYS A 71 13.14 -2.11 18.43
C LYS A 71 12.19 -0.98 18.76
N GLY A 72 10.91 -1.18 18.45
CA GLY A 72 9.81 -0.27 18.82
C GLY A 72 8.73 -0.98 19.64
N ARG A 73 7.61 -0.27 19.87
CA ARG A 73 6.47 -0.76 20.65
C ARG A 73 5.99 -2.14 20.17
N ARG A 74 5.60 -3.02 21.11
CA ARG A 74 5.22 -4.43 20.87
C ARG A 74 6.33 -5.30 20.24
N ASN A 75 7.59 -5.08 20.64
CA ASN A 75 8.80 -5.80 20.19
C ASN A 75 9.06 -5.83 18.67
N ARG A 76 8.35 -4.98 17.91
CA ARG A 76 8.47 -4.83 16.46
C ARG A 76 9.86 -4.33 16.08
N THR A 77 10.47 -4.93 15.06
CA THR A 77 11.78 -4.48 14.53
C THR A 77 11.55 -3.55 13.35
N PHE A 78 12.15 -2.36 13.40
CA PHE A 78 12.14 -1.36 12.34
C PHE A 78 13.52 -1.31 11.68
N VAL A 79 13.55 -1.12 10.36
CA VAL A 79 14.77 -1.06 9.55
C VAL A 79 14.90 0.36 9.01
N ASN A 80 16.01 1.03 9.33
CA ASN A 80 16.31 2.38 8.82
C ASN A 80 17.66 2.39 8.08
N ILE A 81 17.90 3.44 7.30
CA ILE A 81 19.24 3.76 6.76
C ILE A 81 19.66 5.14 7.24
N LEU A 82 20.83 5.22 7.86
CA LEU A 82 21.51 6.48 8.16
C LEU A 82 22.28 6.91 6.90
N PRO A 83 21.94 8.04 6.25
CA PRO A 83 22.59 8.48 5.03
C PRO A 83 24.06 8.84 5.28
N LEU A 84 24.93 8.54 4.32
CA LEU A 84 26.38 8.75 4.51
C LEU A 84 26.83 10.22 4.34
N GLY A 85 25.94 11.12 3.92
CA GLY A 85 26.27 12.47 3.46
C GLY A 85 26.03 13.64 4.43
N GLU A 86 25.32 13.44 5.55
CA GLU A 86 24.88 14.54 6.43
C GLU A 86 25.74 14.74 7.69
N VAL A 87 26.82 13.96 7.86
CA VAL A 87 27.73 14.03 9.01
C VAL A 87 29.15 14.43 8.62
N ALA A 88 29.27 15.63 8.03
CA ALA A 88 30.54 16.28 7.71
C ALA A 88 30.83 17.59 8.49
N GLU A 89 29.80 18.29 8.99
CA GLU A 89 29.94 19.66 9.55
C GLU A 89 29.50 19.82 11.03
N THR A 90 29.65 18.79 11.86
CA THR A 90 29.58 18.93 13.34
C THR A 90 30.81 18.32 14.03
N ILE A 91 31.95 19.00 13.86
CA ILE A 91 33.25 18.56 14.41
C ILE A 91 33.34 18.82 15.91
N ALA A 92 33.19 17.77 16.72
CA ALA A 92 33.51 17.78 18.15
C ALA A 92 34.80 16.98 18.44
N LYS A 93 35.93 17.56 18.00
CA LYS A 93 37.34 17.32 18.38
C LYS A 93 37.69 16.04 19.20
N PRO A 94 38.43 15.06 18.64
CA PRO A 94 38.83 13.86 19.37
C PRO A 94 39.97 14.10 20.39
N ALA A 95 39.91 13.42 21.52
CA ALA A 95 40.98 13.35 22.54
C ALA A 95 41.38 11.88 22.80
N PRO A 96 42.68 11.49 22.75
CA PRO A 96 43.07 10.08 22.69
C PRO A 96 43.64 9.48 24.01
N LYS A 97 43.42 8.15 24.18
CA LYS A 97 44.23 7.18 24.96
C LYS A 97 44.13 7.30 26.51
N PRO A 98 44.56 6.28 27.31
CA PRO A 98 45.37 5.10 26.95
C PRO A 98 44.74 3.70 27.18
N LYS A 99 45.51 2.66 26.84
CA LYS A 99 45.19 1.23 26.99
C LYS A 99 45.69 0.67 28.34
N LYS A 100 45.04 -0.40 28.82
CA LYS A 100 45.67 -1.61 29.41
C LYS A 100 44.95 -2.82 28.80
N GLU A 101 45.65 -3.72 28.11
CA GLU A 101 46.17 -5.00 28.62
C GLU A 101 45.05 -5.93 29.11
N LYS A 102 44.66 -6.95 28.33
CA LYS A 102 45.34 -8.27 28.19
C LYS A 102 45.40 -9.06 29.50
N VAL A 103 44.45 -9.97 29.66
CA VAL A 103 44.67 -11.27 30.33
C VAL A 103 44.14 -12.35 29.38
N VAL A 104 44.89 -13.44 29.22
CA VAL A 104 44.55 -14.61 28.37
C VAL A 104 45.10 -15.86 29.04
N VAL A 105 44.23 -16.84 29.36
CA VAL A 105 44.51 -18.30 29.37
C VAL A 105 43.16 -19.07 29.40
N PRO A 106 43.10 -20.36 28.99
CA PRO A 106 41.88 -20.97 28.43
C PRO A 106 41.46 -22.31 29.10
N ILE A 107 41.01 -23.30 28.29
CA ILE A 107 40.67 -24.73 28.60
C ILE A 107 39.17 -24.96 28.96
N ALA A 108 38.46 -26.03 28.56
CA ALA A 108 38.44 -26.90 27.36
C ALA A 108 37.24 -27.89 27.43
N LYS A 109 36.90 -28.60 26.32
CA LYS A 109 35.96 -29.75 26.18
C LYS A 109 34.45 -29.46 26.43
N THR A 110 33.43 -29.81 25.62
CA THR A 110 33.06 -30.91 24.67
C THR A 110 32.18 -32.02 25.26
N VAL A 111 31.26 -32.55 24.43
CA VAL A 111 30.30 -33.70 24.56
C VAL A 111 28.83 -33.25 24.51
N GLU A 112 27.84 -33.96 23.95
CA GLU A 112 27.68 -34.77 22.72
C GLU A 112 26.19 -35.17 22.59
N ALA A 113 25.74 -35.58 21.39
CA ALA A 113 24.58 -36.44 21.11
C ALA A 113 23.12 -36.00 21.47
N ALA A 114 22.19 -36.58 20.71
CA ALA A 114 20.74 -36.69 20.98
C ALA A 114 20.37 -38.19 21.05
N PRO A 115 19.13 -38.57 21.45
CA PRO A 115 18.13 -38.92 20.42
C PRO A 115 16.63 -38.71 20.81
N ALA A 116 15.72 -39.04 19.90
CA ALA A 116 14.27 -39.28 20.11
C ALA A 116 13.97 -40.82 20.13
N PRO A 117 12.76 -41.43 19.95
CA PRO A 117 11.43 -41.03 19.39
C PRO A 117 10.32 -40.88 20.49
N VAL A 118 9.00 -41.18 20.45
CA VAL A 118 8.03 -41.93 19.55
C VAL A 118 6.56 -41.48 19.79
N ALA A 119 5.64 -41.81 18.87
CA ALA A 119 4.19 -42.15 19.05
C ALA A 119 3.19 -41.09 19.63
N GLU A 120 1.86 -41.10 19.39
CA GLU A 120 0.97 -41.60 18.31
C GLU A 120 -0.44 -40.91 18.45
N ALA A 121 -1.36 -41.04 17.49
CA ALA A 121 -2.73 -40.43 17.48
C ALA A 121 -3.85 -41.50 17.65
N PRO A 122 -5.18 -41.17 17.74
CA PRO A 122 -6.02 -40.56 16.67
C PRO A 122 -6.79 -39.31 17.18
N ALA A 123 -8.06 -38.91 16.92
CA ALA A 123 -9.25 -39.46 16.22
C ALA A 123 -10.30 -38.36 15.82
N ALA A 124 -11.44 -38.77 15.22
CA ALA A 124 -12.64 -37.98 14.81
C ALA A 124 -13.86 -38.95 14.69
N PRO A 125 -15.05 -38.66 14.08
CA PRO A 125 -15.70 -37.44 13.52
C PRO A 125 -17.17 -37.30 14.08
N PRO A 126 -18.30 -36.99 13.36
CA PRO A 126 -18.62 -36.26 12.10
C PRO A 126 -19.76 -35.18 12.25
N VAL A 127 -20.49 -34.86 11.14
CA VAL A 127 -21.79 -34.17 10.95
C VAL A 127 -21.91 -32.63 11.15
N GLU A 128 -22.78 -31.87 10.42
CA GLU A 128 -23.26 -31.92 9.00
C GLU A 128 -24.04 -30.63 8.61
N ALA A 129 -24.55 -30.55 7.36
CA ALA A 129 -25.68 -29.75 6.83
C ALA A 129 -25.54 -28.22 6.55
N ALA A 130 -26.34 -27.75 5.57
CA ALA A 130 -26.60 -26.35 5.20
C ALA A 130 -28.11 -26.04 5.38
N PRO A 131 -28.59 -24.78 5.24
CA PRO A 131 -29.03 -24.31 3.91
C PRO A 131 -28.99 -22.78 3.65
N THR A 132 -29.39 -22.39 2.44
CA THR A 132 -29.86 -21.05 1.98
C THR A 132 -31.42 -20.96 2.15
N PRO A 133 -32.25 -20.00 1.65
CA PRO A 133 -32.07 -18.99 0.58
C PRO A 133 -32.69 -17.56 0.85
N PRO A 134 -33.57 -16.88 0.05
CA PRO A 134 -33.34 -15.46 -0.33
C PRO A 134 -34.53 -14.46 -0.16
N VAL A 135 -34.30 -13.16 -0.44
CA VAL A 135 -35.24 -12.06 -0.86
C VAL A 135 -34.37 -10.91 -1.45
N GLU A 136 -34.77 -9.95 -2.31
CA GLU A 136 -35.53 -9.92 -3.59
C GLU A 136 -35.31 -8.50 -4.23
N GLU A 137 -36.22 -7.94 -5.08
CA GLU A 137 -36.02 -6.66 -5.81
C GLU A 137 -36.86 -5.43 -5.34
N ALA A 138 -36.66 -4.27 -6.00
CA ALA A 138 -37.23 -2.93 -5.73
C ALA A 138 -38.69 -2.73 -6.25
N PRO A 139 -39.35 -1.53 -6.37
CA PRO A 139 -38.85 -0.30 -7.05
C PRO A 139 -39.48 1.10 -6.64
N VAL A 140 -39.22 2.15 -7.46
CA VAL A 140 -39.91 3.48 -7.63
C VAL A 140 -40.02 4.45 -6.41
N MET A 141 -40.15 5.80 -6.47
CA MET A 141 -40.24 6.89 -7.50
C MET A 141 -39.88 8.25 -6.80
N ALA A 142 -39.82 9.49 -7.34
CA ALA A 142 -40.07 10.15 -8.65
C ALA A 142 -39.16 11.44 -8.81
N ALA A 143 -39.67 12.56 -9.35
CA ALA A 143 -38.99 13.87 -9.52
C ALA A 143 -39.97 15.07 -9.51
N PRO A 144 -39.49 16.34 -9.50
CA PRO A 144 -39.73 17.23 -10.68
C PRO A 144 -38.54 18.17 -11.06
N ALA A 145 -38.74 18.98 -12.10
CA ALA A 145 -37.77 19.92 -12.74
C ALA A 145 -38.55 21.22 -13.19
N PRO A 146 -38.15 22.09 -14.16
CA PRO A 146 -36.90 22.26 -14.93
C PRO A 146 -36.44 23.75 -15.17
N VAL A 147 -35.25 23.97 -15.79
CA VAL A 147 -34.95 25.20 -16.56
C VAL A 147 -34.14 24.88 -17.84
N ALA A 148 -34.43 25.63 -18.92
CA ALA A 148 -33.75 25.79 -20.24
C ALA A 148 -32.66 24.80 -20.71
N LYS A 149 -32.84 24.28 -21.94
CA LYS A 149 -31.84 23.51 -22.70
C LYS A 149 -31.14 24.39 -23.75
N LYS A 150 -29.84 24.14 -24.00
CA LYS A 150 -29.19 24.43 -25.29
C LYS A 150 -28.61 23.12 -25.83
N ALA A 151 -28.93 22.77 -27.08
CA ALA A 151 -28.61 21.46 -27.63
C ALA A 151 -27.13 21.34 -28.04
N VAL A 152 -26.50 20.22 -27.70
CA VAL A 152 -25.13 19.83 -28.10
C VAL A 152 -25.22 18.40 -28.67
N PRO A 153 -24.59 18.09 -29.82
CA PRO A 153 -24.81 16.83 -30.52
C PRO A 153 -24.13 15.63 -29.86
N ALA A 154 -24.76 14.46 -30.00
CA ALA A 154 -24.25 13.09 -29.77
C ALA A 154 -22.99 13.00 -28.87
N ALA A 155 -23.21 12.95 -27.55
CA ALA A 155 -22.15 13.05 -26.54
C ALA A 155 -21.01 12.05 -26.77
N LYS A 156 -19.84 12.59 -27.13
CA LYS A 156 -18.56 11.90 -26.95
C LYS A 156 -18.28 11.86 -25.45
N LYS A 157 -17.87 10.71 -24.92
CA LYS A 157 -17.46 10.62 -23.52
C LYS A 157 -16.16 11.40 -23.32
N ASP A 158 -16.16 12.32 -22.36
CA ASP A 158 -14.99 13.13 -22.03
C ASP A 158 -14.00 12.35 -21.19
N ASP A 159 -12.72 12.70 -21.29
CA ASP A 159 -11.74 12.17 -20.35
C ASP A 159 -11.73 12.96 -19.04
N LEU A 160 -12.63 12.59 -18.13
CA LEU A 160 -12.74 13.17 -16.78
C LEU A 160 -11.42 13.15 -15.98
N LYS A 161 -10.43 12.33 -16.37
CA LYS A 161 -9.08 12.30 -15.75
C LYS A 161 -8.27 13.59 -15.93
N LYS A 162 -8.73 14.54 -16.75
CA LYS A 162 -8.13 15.89 -16.86
C LYS A 162 -8.42 16.80 -15.65
N ILE A 163 -9.38 16.42 -14.80
CA ILE A 163 -9.72 17.16 -13.58
C ILE A 163 -8.87 16.62 -12.43
N GLU A 164 -8.32 17.55 -11.65
CA GLU A 164 -7.40 17.29 -10.54
C GLU A 164 -8.10 16.44 -9.46
N GLY A 165 -7.41 15.40 -9.00
CA GLY A 165 -7.98 14.39 -8.09
C GLY A 165 -8.87 13.31 -8.74
N ILE A 166 -9.34 13.44 -9.99
CA ILE A 166 -10.14 12.40 -10.67
C ILE A 166 -9.23 11.31 -11.26
N GLY A 167 -8.79 10.40 -10.39
CA GLY A 167 -8.02 9.23 -10.80
C GLY A 167 -8.80 8.26 -11.71
N PRO A 168 -8.13 7.35 -12.46
CA PRO A 168 -8.78 6.48 -13.45
C PRO A 168 -9.97 5.65 -12.92
N LYS A 169 -9.94 5.24 -11.65
CA LYS A 169 -11.06 4.49 -11.05
C LYS A 169 -12.18 5.37 -10.51
N ILE A 170 -11.91 6.64 -10.20
CA ILE A 170 -12.95 7.64 -9.93
C ILE A 170 -13.67 8.00 -11.23
N ALA A 171 -12.93 8.22 -12.32
CA ALA A 171 -13.52 8.42 -13.65
C ALA A 171 -14.45 7.25 -14.02
N SER A 172 -14.04 5.98 -13.79
CA SER A 172 -14.94 4.82 -13.91
C SER A 172 -16.21 5.00 -13.09
N LEU A 173 -16.11 5.26 -11.78
CA LEU A 173 -17.29 5.36 -10.90
C LEU A 173 -18.26 6.49 -11.29
N LEU A 174 -17.73 7.60 -11.82
CA LEU A 174 -18.56 8.70 -12.36
C LEU A 174 -19.29 8.27 -13.65
N ASN A 175 -18.59 7.59 -14.56
CA ASN A 175 -19.19 6.98 -15.75
C ASN A 175 -20.24 5.91 -15.37
N ASP A 176 -19.95 5.09 -14.36
CA ASP A 176 -20.83 4.05 -13.82
C ASP A 176 -22.09 4.68 -13.16
N ALA A 177 -21.98 5.90 -12.64
CA ALA A 177 -23.08 6.73 -12.11
C ALA A 177 -23.79 7.61 -13.16
N GLY A 178 -23.46 7.47 -14.45
CA GLY A 178 -24.10 8.19 -15.55
C GLY A 178 -23.53 9.58 -15.88
N ILE A 179 -22.38 9.96 -15.32
CA ILE A 179 -21.68 11.21 -15.61
C ILE A 179 -20.58 10.91 -16.64
N PHE A 180 -20.80 11.29 -17.89
CA PHE A 180 -19.93 10.95 -19.03
C PHE A 180 -19.17 12.14 -19.62
N THR A 181 -19.58 13.36 -19.30
CA THR A 181 -19.07 14.61 -19.89
C THR A 181 -18.68 15.64 -18.82
N PHE A 182 -17.83 16.59 -19.20
CA PHE A 182 -17.50 17.74 -18.33
C PHE A 182 -18.74 18.58 -18.01
N ALA A 183 -19.66 18.74 -18.96
CA ALA A 183 -20.91 19.49 -18.75
C ALA A 183 -21.84 18.82 -17.73
N GLU A 184 -21.95 17.50 -17.73
CA GLU A 184 -22.71 16.75 -16.71
C GLU A 184 -22.04 16.85 -15.34
N LEU A 185 -20.71 16.74 -15.26
CA LEU A 185 -19.97 16.84 -14.00
C LEU A 185 -20.03 18.25 -13.40
N ALA A 186 -20.02 19.30 -14.24
CA ALA A 186 -20.24 20.69 -13.83
C ALA A 186 -21.67 20.93 -13.32
N ALA A 187 -22.66 20.27 -13.91
CA ALA A 187 -24.06 20.34 -13.47
C ALA A 187 -24.36 19.53 -12.20
N THR A 188 -23.52 18.56 -11.83
CA THR A 188 -23.65 17.82 -10.56
C THR A 188 -22.98 18.52 -9.39
N GLU A 189 -23.77 18.82 -8.36
CA GLU A 189 -23.27 19.39 -7.11
C GLU A 189 -22.24 18.46 -6.43
N ALA A 190 -21.19 19.05 -5.84
CA ALA A 190 -20.15 18.33 -5.11
C ALA A 190 -20.68 17.40 -4.00
N SER A 191 -21.80 17.74 -3.34
CA SER A 191 -22.45 16.88 -2.35
C SER A 191 -22.91 15.55 -2.96
N LYS A 192 -23.57 15.59 -4.11
CA LYS A 192 -24.04 14.39 -4.82
C LYS A 192 -22.87 13.55 -5.37
N ILE A 193 -21.81 14.21 -5.83
CA ILE A 193 -20.56 13.52 -6.21
C ILE A 193 -19.97 12.80 -4.98
N LYS A 194 -19.97 13.45 -3.80
CA LYS A 194 -19.45 12.87 -2.56
C LYS A 194 -20.26 11.65 -2.11
N GLU A 195 -21.59 11.67 -2.25
CA GLU A 195 -22.46 10.52 -2.00
C GLU A 195 -22.08 9.32 -2.89
N ILE A 196 -21.88 9.54 -4.19
CA ILE A 196 -21.43 8.50 -5.13
C ILE A 196 -20.08 7.90 -4.70
N LEU A 197 -19.11 8.73 -4.29
CA LEU A 197 -17.81 8.27 -3.80
C LEU A 197 -17.91 7.46 -2.49
N VAL A 198 -18.77 7.88 -1.56
CA VAL A 198 -18.99 7.17 -0.29
C VAL A 198 -19.70 5.84 -0.52
N ALA A 199 -20.72 5.80 -1.39
CA ALA A 199 -21.42 4.58 -1.80
C ALA A 199 -20.49 3.58 -2.52
N ALA A 200 -19.57 4.07 -3.35
CA ALA A 200 -18.50 3.25 -3.95
C ALA A 200 -17.46 2.72 -2.93
N GLY A 201 -17.55 3.17 -1.68
CA GLY A 201 -16.86 2.61 -0.52
C GLY A 201 -15.82 3.55 0.11
N SER A 202 -15.56 3.33 1.40
CA SER A 202 -14.70 4.15 2.28
C SER A 202 -13.31 4.53 1.71
N ARG A 203 -12.77 3.79 0.73
CA ARG A 203 -11.51 4.14 0.03
C ARG A 203 -11.59 5.45 -0.74
N TYR A 204 -12.76 5.82 -1.27
CA TYR A 204 -12.92 7.01 -2.11
C TYR A 204 -13.47 8.22 -1.35
N GLY A 205 -14.13 8.01 -0.20
CA GLY A 205 -14.68 9.07 0.65
C GLY A 205 -13.63 10.00 1.32
N PHE A 206 -12.33 9.76 1.10
CA PHE A 206 -11.26 10.68 1.49
C PHE A 206 -10.98 11.76 0.41
N HIS A 207 -11.43 11.57 -0.83
CA HIS A 207 -11.35 12.61 -1.86
C HIS A 207 -12.41 13.69 -1.61
N ASN A 208 -12.03 14.95 -1.79
CA ASN A 208 -12.93 16.09 -1.68
C ASN A 208 -13.35 16.52 -3.10
N PRO A 209 -14.57 16.24 -3.56
CA PRO A 209 -15.02 16.62 -4.91
C PRO A 209 -15.42 18.09 -5.04
N THR A 210 -15.14 18.94 -4.03
CA THR A 210 -15.60 20.34 -3.96
C THR A 210 -15.24 21.16 -5.19
N THR A 211 -14.01 21.03 -5.68
CA THR A 211 -13.49 21.78 -6.83
C THR A 211 -13.73 21.08 -8.19
N TRP A 212 -14.32 19.88 -8.21
CA TRP A 212 -14.52 19.14 -9.46
C TRP A 212 -15.56 19.78 -10.39
N PRO A 213 -16.72 20.30 -9.92
CA PRO A 213 -17.66 21.01 -10.78
C PRO A 213 -17.08 22.31 -11.36
N GLU A 214 -16.26 23.01 -10.59
CA GLU A 214 -15.60 24.26 -11.01
C GLU A 214 -14.59 24.00 -12.13
N GLN A 215 -13.69 23.03 -11.92
CA GLN A 215 -12.76 22.56 -12.96
C GLN A 215 -13.48 21.97 -14.18
N ALA A 216 -14.60 21.24 -13.96
CA ALA A 216 -15.42 20.72 -15.04
C ALA A 216 -16.08 21.82 -15.87
N THR A 217 -16.43 22.95 -15.25
CA THR A 217 -16.96 24.13 -15.96
C THR A 217 -15.89 24.72 -16.88
N MET A 218 -14.67 24.94 -16.37
CA MET A 218 -13.53 25.41 -17.18
C MET A 218 -13.22 24.44 -18.34
N ALA A 219 -13.23 23.13 -18.08
CA ALA A 219 -13.01 22.09 -19.08
C ALA A 219 -14.11 22.04 -20.16
N ALA A 220 -15.39 22.17 -19.77
CA ALA A 220 -16.54 22.18 -20.67
C ALA A 220 -16.57 23.43 -21.57
N GLU A 221 -16.12 24.57 -21.06
CA GLU A 221 -15.95 25.82 -21.82
C GLU A 221 -14.65 25.85 -22.65
N GLY A 222 -13.78 24.85 -22.51
CA GLY A 222 -12.53 24.74 -23.25
C GLY A 222 -11.40 25.65 -22.75
N ARG A 223 -11.53 26.23 -21.55
CA ARG A 223 -10.54 27.13 -20.91
C ARG A 223 -9.37 26.34 -20.32
N TRP A 224 -8.69 25.55 -21.15
CA TRP A 224 -7.64 24.61 -20.75
C TRP A 224 -6.41 25.29 -20.14
N ASP A 225 -6.02 26.48 -20.63
CA ASP A 225 -4.87 27.22 -20.12
C ASP A 225 -5.15 27.83 -18.73
N GLU A 226 -6.37 28.28 -18.48
CA GLU A 226 -6.82 28.74 -17.16
C GLU A 226 -6.93 27.58 -16.18
N LEU A 227 -7.52 26.46 -16.60
CA LEU A 227 -7.59 25.23 -15.81
C LEU A 227 -6.18 24.73 -15.43
N LYS A 228 -5.21 24.78 -16.36
CA LYS A 228 -3.83 24.37 -16.05
C LYS A 228 -3.18 25.29 -15.02
N LYS A 229 -3.28 26.62 -15.18
CA LYS A 229 -2.78 27.57 -14.18
C LYS A 229 -3.38 27.31 -12.81
N TRP A 230 -4.70 27.15 -12.75
CA TRP A 230 -5.41 26.81 -11.52
C TRP A 230 -4.87 25.52 -10.89
N GLN A 231 -4.57 24.49 -11.69
CA GLN A 231 -3.98 23.20 -11.23
C GLN A 231 -2.50 23.29 -10.85
N ASP A 232 -1.73 24.24 -11.39
CA ASP A 232 -0.36 24.52 -10.94
C ASP A 232 -0.38 25.32 -9.61
N GLU A 233 -1.38 26.20 -9.44
CA GLU A 233 -1.66 27.05 -8.27
C GLU A 233 -2.40 26.34 -7.12
N HIS A 234 -3.02 25.17 -7.33
CA HIS A 234 -3.80 24.44 -6.33
C HIS A 234 -3.46 22.95 -6.27
N ASP A 235 -3.16 22.43 -5.08
CA ASP A 235 -2.88 21.00 -4.81
C ASP A 235 -4.04 20.38 -4.01
N GLY A 236 -4.76 19.43 -4.60
CA GLY A 236 -5.88 18.72 -3.95
C GLY A 236 -7.05 19.62 -3.57
N GLY A 237 -7.29 20.71 -4.32
CA GLY A 237 -8.27 21.74 -3.98
C GLY A 237 -7.91 22.62 -2.78
N LYS A 238 -6.61 22.83 -2.52
CA LYS A 238 -6.08 23.85 -1.60
C LYS A 238 -5.10 24.76 -2.35
N PRO A 239 -5.00 26.05 -2.02
CA PRO A 239 -3.95 26.89 -2.59
C PRO A 239 -2.57 26.31 -2.29
N ASN A 240 -1.76 26.19 -3.34
CA ASN A 240 -0.38 25.73 -3.28
C ASN A 240 0.47 26.86 -2.67
N ALA A 241 0.95 26.67 -1.44
CA ALA A 241 1.70 27.68 -0.67
C ALA A 241 3.07 28.07 -1.25
N LYS A 242 3.33 27.75 -2.53
CA LYS A 242 4.47 28.21 -3.34
C LYS A 242 4.08 29.22 -4.42
N ALA A 243 2.78 29.40 -4.68
CA ALA A 243 2.28 30.33 -5.70
C ALA A 243 2.15 31.79 -5.19
N GLU A 244 2.38 32.03 -3.89
CA GLU A 244 2.28 33.35 -3.24
C GLU A 244 3.65 34.05 -3.09
N GLU A 245 4.74 33.52 -3.68
CA GLU A 245 6.12 34.04 -3.56
C GLU A 245 6.75 34.55 -4.87
N GLU A 246 5.99 34.69 -5.97
CA GLU A 246 6.48 35.16 -7.30
C GLU A 246 5.71 36.40 -7.82
#